data_AF-A0A358QP31-F1
#
_entry.id   AF-A0A358QP31-F1
#
_cell.length_a   1.000
_cell.length_b   1.000
_cell.length_c   1.000
_cell.angle_alpha   90.00
_cell.angle_beta   90.00
_cell.angle_gamma   90.00
#
_symmetry.space_group_name_H-M   'P 1'
#
loop_
_entity.id
_entity.type
_entity.pdbx_description
1 polymer ?
#
loop_
_entity_poly.entity_id
_entity_poly.type
_entity_poly.pdbx_seq_one_letter_code
_entity_poly.pdbx_strand_id
1 'polypeptide(L)' 'LKIDRSFLTMIKRESDDEPLVAAMIGMGHRLGLEVTAEGV' A
#
# COMPACT_ATOMS: atom_id res chain seq x y z
N LEU A 1 2.89 0.88 9.59
CA LEU A 1 2.45 1.75 8.47
C LEU A 1 1.08 1.27 8.02
N LYS A 2 0.05 2.11 8.20
CA LYS A 2 -1.28 1.77 7.71
C LYS A 2 -1.46 2.31 6.29
N ILE A 3 -1.99 1.50 5.39
CA ILE A 3 -2.31 1.88 4.02
C ILE A 3 -3.83 2.03 3.92
N ASP A 4 -4.29 3.24 3.63
CA ASP A 4 -5.72 3.54 3.59
C ASP A 4 -6.43 2.83 2.42
N ARG A 5 -7.71 2.54 2.60
CA ARG A 5 -8.58 1.91 1.60
C ARG A 5 -8.56 2.64 0.26
N SER A 6 -8.46 3.96 0.24
CA SER A 6 -8.44 4.75 -1.01
C SER A 6 -7.33 4.29 -1.96
N PHE A 7 -6.10 4.11 -1.47
CA PHE A 7 -4.98 3.60 -2.26
C PHE A 7 -5.22 2.17 -2.75
N LEU A 8 -5.77 1.30 -1.90
CA LEU A 8 -6.05 -0.10 -2.24
C LEU A 8 -7.16 -0.25 -3.29
N THR A 9 -8.16 0.63 -3.26
CA THR A 9 -9.24 0.63 -4.25
C THR A 9 -8.77 1.04 -5.65
N MET A 10 -7.68 1.80 -5.75
CA MET A 10 -7.12 2.24 -7.03
C MET A 10 -6.33 1.11 -7.71
N ILE A 11 -5.59 0.28 -6.96
CA ILE A 11 -4.89 -0.91 -7.48
C ILE A 11 -5.83 -1.84 -8.27
N LYS A 12 -7.07 -2.02 -7.79
CA LYS A 12 -8.06 -2.91 -8.44
C LYS A 12 -8.59 -2.40 -9.79
N ARG A 13 -8.36 -1.13 -10.14
CA ARG A 13 -8.94 -0.49 -11.33
C ARG A 13 -7.95 -0.35 -12.49
N GLU A 14 -6.87 -1.13 -12.52
CA GLU A 14 -5.82 -1.07 -13.55
C GLU A 14 -5.13 0.31 -13.64
N SER A 15 -4.98 1.04 -12.52
CA SER A 15 -4.23 2.30 -12.47
C SER A 15 -2.79 2.13 -11.98
N ASP A 16 -1.93 3.08 -12.38
CA ASP A 16 -0.50 3.29 -12.02
C ASP A 16 -0.20 3.36 -10.49
N ASP A 17 -1.14 3.00 -9.62
CA ASP A 17 -0.99 3.04 -8.16
C ASP A 17 -0.42 1.75 -7.57
N GLU A 18 -0.38 0.65 -8.32
CA GLU A 18 0.29 -0.59 -7.90
C GLU A 18 1.77 -0.37 -7.52
N PRO A 19 2.59 0.34 -8.34
CA PRO A 19 3.96 0.69 -7.98
C PRO A 19 4.07 1.52 -6.69
N LEU A 20 3.11 2.42 -6.43
CA LEU A 20 3.10 3.25 -5.24
C LEU A 20 2.88 2.41 -3.98
N VAL A 21 1.87 1.54 -3.99
CA VAL A 21 1.58 0.66 -2.83
C VAL A 21 2.73 -0.32 -2.61
N ALA A 22 3.32 -0.87 -3.67
CA ALA A 22 4.52 -1.71 -3.57
C ALA A 22 5.71 -0.95 -2.94
N ALA A 23 5.92 0.32 -3.33
CA ALA A 23 6.97 1.16 -2.75
C ALA A 23 6.74 1.44 -1.26
N MET A 24 5.48 1.70 -0.86
CA MET A 24 5.10 1.90 0.54
C MET A 24 5.37 0.65 1.39
N ILE A 25 4.98 -0.54 0.90
CA ILE A 25 5.25 -1.82 1.56
C ILE A 25 6.76 -2.03 1.72
N GLY A 26 7.53 -1.88 0.64
CA GLY A 26 8.97 -2.06 0.65
C GLY A 26 9.68 -1.09 1.59
N MET A 27 9.22 0.16 1.68
CA MET A 27 9.71 1.14 2.65
C MET A 27 9.40 0.72 4.08
N GLY A 28 8.15 0.31 4.36
CA GLY A 28 7.74 -0.16 5.69
C GLY A 28 8.62 -1.30 6.20
N HIS A 29 8.87 -2.31 5.36
CA HIS A 29 9.76 -3.42 5.72
C HIS A 29 11.20 -2.98 5.99
N ARG A 30 11.77 -2.08 5.17
CA ARG A 30 13.14 -1.56 5.38
C ARG A 30 13.28 -0.78 6.69
N LEU A 31 12.20 -0.16 7.14
CA LEU A 31 12.16 0.56 8.42
C LEU A 31 11.80 -0.35 9.62
N GLY A 32 11.60 -1.65 9.41
CA GLY A 32 11.21 -2.59 10.46
C GLY A 32 9.78 -2.36 10.98
N LEU A 33 8.91 -1.74 10.17
CA LEU A 33 7.53 -1.45 10.53
C LEU A 33 6.60 -2.56 10.06
N GLU A 34 5.63 -2.91 10.91
CA GLU A 34 4.48 -3.71 10.50
C GLU A 34 3.63 -2.90 9.52
N VAL A 35 3.22 -3.51 8.41
CA VAL A 35 2.38 -2.87 7.38
C VAL A 35 0.98 -3.51 7.43
N THR A 36 -0.05 -2.67 7.56
CA THR A 36 -1.44 -3.11 7.64
C THR A 36 -2.27 -2.42 6.56
N ALA A 37 -3.03 -3.22 5.80
CA ALA A 37 -3.99 -2.72 4.83
C ALA A 37 -5.33 -2.42 5.52
N GLU A 38 -5.86 -1.21 5.36
CA GLU A 38 -7.14 -0.81 5.95
C GLU A 38 -8.30 -0.93 4.95
N GLY A 39 -9.44 -1.40 5.43
CA GLY A 39 -10.68 -1.43 4.64
C GLY A 39 -10.66 -2.36 3.42
N VAL A 40 -9.83 -3.41 3.47
CA VAL A 40 -9.88 -4.60 2.59
C VAL A 40 -11.12 -5.42 2.90
#